data_AF-A0A3B8XEV0-F1
#
_entry.id   AF-A0A3B8XEV0-F1
#
_cell.length_a   1.000
_cell.length_b   1.000
_cell.length_c   1.000
_cell.angle_alpha   90.00
_cell.angle_beta   90.00
_cell.angle_gamma   90.00
#
_symmetry.space_group_name_H-M   'P 1'
#
loop_
_entity.id
_entity.type
_entity.pdbx_description
1 polymer ?
#
loop_
_entity_poly.entity_id
_entity_poly.type
_entity_poly.pdbx_seq_one_letter_code
_entity_poly.pdbx_strand_id
1 'polypeptide(L)'
;MDTYRKAAGEQSSRTELVRLSSVEMDEDDEILPDFEAEVDGRRVWVTAVLERTAVIEPAPGEPKVLVNRQRLMVDPAHLRVRHLASKEAARRGREAARQLRLQEHNPAA
;
A
#
# COMPACT_ATOMS: atom_id res chain seq x y z
N MET A 1 28.92 5.24 -31.60
CA MET A 1 28.79 3.78 -31.60
C MET A 1 28.93 3.32 -30.16
N ASP A 2 27.80 3.21 -29.45
CA ASP A 2 27.04 1.96 -29.23
C ASP A 2 27.37 1.42 -27.82
N THR A 3 26.58 1.84 -26.83
CA THR A 3 25.56 1.05 -26.12
C THR A 3 26.12 0.19 -24.97
N TYR A 4 26.35 0.84 -23.82
CA TYR A 4 26.31 0.14 -22.52
C TYR A 4 24.85 -0.06 -22.10
N ARG A 5 24.12 -0.96 -22.78
CA ARG A 5 22.89 -1.53 -22.21
C ARG A 5 23.30 -2.58 -21.19
N LYS A 6 23.37 -2.19 -19.92
CA LYS A 6 23.38 -3.16 -18.82
C LYS A 6 21.99 -3.78 -18.77
N ALA A 7 21.85 -4.96 -19.37
CA ALA A 7 20.70 -5.81 -19.15
C ALA A 7 20.74 -6.31 -17.70
N ALA A 8 20.17 -5.53 -16.79
CA ALA A 8 19.89 -5.99 -15.42
C ALA A 8 18.66 -6.91 -15.46
N GLY A 9 18.81 -8.05 -16.13
CA GLY A 9 17.97 -9.22 -15.91
C GLY A 9 18.44 -9.91 -14.65
N GLU A 10 18.29 -9.27 -13.50
CA GLU A 10 18.57 -9.90 -12.20
C GLU A 10 17.38 -10.79 -11.85
N GLN A 11 17.58 -12.07 -12.20
CA GLN A 11 17.15 -13.28 -11.53
C GLN A 11 16.33 -13.02 -10.26
N SER A 12 15.01 -12.88 -10.42
CA SER A 12 14.11 -13.05 -9.29
C SER A 12 14.20 -14.51 -8.90
N SER A 13 14.71 -14.80 -7.69
CA SER A 13 14.30 -15.99 -6.96
C SER A 13 12.79 -16.12 -7.12
N ARG A 14 12.27 -17.32 -7.26
CA ARG A 14 10.87 -17.60 -7.55
C ARG A 14 9.96 -17.27 -6.36
N THR A 15 10.09 -16.08 -5.78
CA THR A 15 9.17 -15.50 -4.80
C THR A 15 7.86 -15.31 -5.53
N GLU A 16 6.82 -15.94 -5.00
CA GLU A 16 5.49 -15.92 -5.59
C GLU A 16 4.95 -14.48 -5.49
N LEU A 17 4.99 -13.74 -6.60
CA LEU A 17 4.43 -12.40 -6.65
C LEU A 17 2.92 -12.48 -6.38
N VAL A 18 2.44 -11.62 -5.49
CA VAL A 18 1.02 -11.52 -5.15
C VAL A 18 0.43 -10.23 -5.70
N ARG A 19 -0.90 -10.17 -5.84
CA ARG A 19 -1.55 -8.92 -6.19
C ARG A 19 -1.46 -7.96 -5.00
N LEU A 20 -1.10 -6.69 -5.24
CA LEU A 20 -1.10 -5.68 -4.18
C LEU A 20 -2.49 -5.50 -3.53
N SER A 21 -3.57 -5.82 -4.26
CA SER A 21 -4.93 -5.81 -3.72
C SER A 21 -5.26 -6.99 -2.78
N SER A 22 -4.47 -8.06 -2.74
CA SER A 22 -4.70 -9.20 -1.83
C SER A 22 -3.92 -9.11 -0.53
N VAL A 23 -3.13 -8.05 -0.35
CA VAL A 23 -2.42 -7.77 0.91
C VAL A 23 -3.45 -7.27 1.91
N GLU A 24 -3.73 -8.09 2.92
CA GLU A 24 -4.62 -7.71 4.03
C GLU A 24 -3.95 -6.63 4.88
N MET A 25 -4.73 -5.62 5.27
CA MET A 25 -4.29 -4.47 6.04
C MET A 25 -5.41 -4.04 6.99
N ASP A 26 -5.05 -3.58 8.18
CA ASP A 26 -6.03 -2.93 9.06
C ASP A 26 -6.44 -1.55 8.50
N GLU A 27 -7.60 -1.03 8.92
CA GLU A 27 -8.12 0.28 8.48
C GLU A 27 -7.14 1.44 8.75
N ASP A 28 -6.32 1.25 9.78
CA ASP A 28 -5.36 2.22 10.28
C ASP A 28 -3.93 1.98 9.72
N ASP A 29 -3.75 1.00 8.83
CA ASP A 29 -2.46 0.69 8.23
C ASP A 29 -2.26 1.37 6.87
N GLU A 30 -1.00 1.69 6.56
CA GLU A 30 -0.56 2.20 5.26
C GLU A 30 0.66 1.41 4.75
N ILE A 31 0.64 1.03 3.47
CA ILE A 31 1.83 0.51 2.80
C ILE A 31 2.72 1.69 2.43
N LEU A 32 3.96 1.64 2.88
CA LEU A 32 4.97 2.65 2.57
C LEU A 32 5.42 2.54 1.11
N PRO A 33 5.74 3.67 0.45
CA PRO A 33 6.28 3.66 -0.91
C PRO A 33 7.73 3.17 -0.95
N ASP A 34 8.35 3.30 -2.12
CA ASP A 34 9.76 2.97 -2.39
C ASP A 34 10.04 1.47 -2.42
N PHE A 35 9.24 0.76 -3.20
CA PHE A 35 9.43 -0.65 -3.49
C PHE A 35 9.13 -0.96 -4.95
N GLU A 36 9.62 -2.11 -5.40
CA GLU A 36 9.44 -2.57 -6.76
C GLU A 36 8.16 -3.40 -6.93
N ALA A 37 7.53 -3.24 -8.08
CA ALA A 37 6.37 -4.02 -8.49
C ALA A 37 6.46 -4.40 -9.96
N GLU A 38 5.55 -5.25 -10.40
CA GLU A 38 5.35 -5.61 -11.81
C GLU A 38 3.94 -5.23 -12.26
N VAL A 39 3.84 -4.62 -13.44
CA VAL A 39 2.59 -4.33 -14.15
C VAL A 39 2.72 -4.86 -15.57
N ASP A 40 1.81 -5.76 -15.97
CA ASP A 40 1.78 -6.35 -17.31
C ASP A 40 3.16 -6.93 -17.75
N GLY A 41 3.88 -7.60 -16.86
CA GLY A 41 5.20 -8.18 -17.15
C GLY A 41 6.38 -7.20 -17.06
N ARG A 42 6.14 -5.93 -16.71
CA ARG A 42 7.17 -4.88 -16.64
C ARG A 42 7.45 -4.47 -15.20
N ARG A 43 8.72 -4.45 -14.83
CA ARG A 43 9.19 -3.91 -13.54
C ARG A 43 8.97 -2.40 -13.50
N VAL A 44 8.44 -1.89 -12.39
CA VAL A 44 8.11 -0.48 -12.14
C VAL A 44 8.42 -0.12 -10.69
N TRP A 45 8.61 1.17 -10.42
CA TRP A 45 8.83 1.65 -9.06
C TRP A 45 7.55 2.21 -8.46
N VAL A 46 7.14 1.77 -7.27
CA VAL A 46 5.97 2.31 -6.58
C VAL A 46 6.40 3.49 -5.71
N THR A 47 5.79 4.65 -5.97
CA THR A 47 6.13 5.93 -5.32
C THR A 47 5.04 6.42 -4.37
N ALA A 48 3.83 5.87 -4.46
CA ALA A 48 2.76 6.06 -3.48
C ALA A 48 1.75 4.92 -3.58
N VAL A 49 1.19 4.51 -2.44
CA VAL A 49 0.10 3.53 -2.37
C VAL A 49 -1.14 4.21 -1.81
N LEU A 50 -2.25 4.10 -2.53
CA LEU A 50 -3.56 4.60 -2.15
C LEU A 50 -4.49 3.42 -1.87
N GLU A 51 -5.73 3.71 -1.47
CA GLU A 51 -6.71 2.67 -1.12
C GLU A 51 -6.96 1.68 -2.27
N ARG A 52 -7.16 2.18 -3.50
CA ARG A 52 -7.52 1.35 -4.67
C ARG A 52 -6.48 1.38 -5.79
N THR A 53 -5.55 2.33 -5.72
CA THR A 53 -4.60 2.62 -6.77
C THR A 53 -3.21 2.84 -6.18
N ALA A 54 -2.20 2.87 -7.03
CA ALA A 54 -0.85 3.25 -6.66
C ALA A 54 -0.26 4.13 -7.76
N VAL A 55 0.65 5.01 -7.36
CA VAL A 55 1.43 5.83 -8.28
C VAL A 55 2.73 5.10 -8.57
N ILE A 56 2.96 4.81 -9.85
CA ILE A 56 4.17 4.15 -10.32
C ILE A 56 5.03 5.09 -11.16
N GLU A 57 6.32 4.83 -11.16
CA GLU A 57 7.29 5.37 -12.10
C GLU A 57 7.78 4.20 -12.98
N PRO A 58 7.39 4.14 -14.27
CA PRO A 58 7.73 2.99 -15.13
C PRO A 58 9.23 2.82 -15.37
N ALA A 59 9.95 3.93 -15.47
CA ALA A 59 11.40 4.01 -15.50
C ALA A 59 11.85 5.38 -14.98
N PRO A 60 13.10 5.53 -14.52
CA PRO A 60 13.60 6.80 -14.00
C PRO A 60 13.39 7.96 -14.98
N GLY A 61 12.68 8.99 -14.55
CA GLY A 61 12.39 10.18 -15.36
C GLY A 61 11.24 10.02 -16.35
N GLU A 62 10.61 8.84 -16.45
CA GLU A 62 9.34 8.69 -17.14
C GLU A 62 8.19 9.29 -16.30
N PRO A 63 7.10 9.78 -16.94
CA PRO A 63 5.96 10.31 -16.22
C PRO A 63 5.37 9.31 -15.24
N LYS A 64 5.04 9.77 -14.03
CA LYS A 64 4.34 8.96 -13.04
C LYS A 64 2.93 8.62 -13.53
N VAL A 65 2.52 7.38 -13.34
CA VAL A 65 1.22 6.86 -13.80
C VAL A 65 0.46 6.28 -12.63
N LEU A 66 -0.86 6.48 -12.61
CA LEU A 66 -1.74 5.91 -11.61
C LEU A 66 -2.30 4.57 -12.11
N VAL A 67 -2.07 3.50 -11.36
CA VAL A 67 -2.45 2.13 -11.73
C VAL A 67 -3.33 1.52 -10.64
N ASN A 68 -4.31 0.72 -11.05
CA ASN A 68 -5.15 -0.02 -10.12
C ASN A 68 -4.35 -1.12 -9.40
N ARG A 69 -4.51 -1.25 -8.08
CA ARG A 69 -3.80 -2.25 -7.25
C ARG A 69 -4.00 -3.69 -7.70
N GLN A 70 -5.13 -4.00 -8.35
CA GLN A 70 -5.41 -5.34 -8.90
C GLN A 70 -4.45 -5.74 -10.03
N ARG A 71 -3.80 -4.77 -10.68
CA ARG A 71 -2.84 -4.97 -11.78
C ARG A 71 -1.39 -5.02 -11.31
N LEU A 72 -1.13 -4.68 -10.05
CA LEU A 72 0.21 -4.64 -9.48
C LEU A 72 0.54 -5.97 -8.83
N MET A 73 1.60 -6.60 -9.31
CA MET A 73 2.20 -7.79 -8.74
C MET A 73 3.40 -7.37 -7.90
N VAL A 74 3.50 -7.83 -6.65
CA VAL A 74 4.51 -7.40 -5.69
C VAL A 74 5.11 -8.59 -4.96
N ASP A 75 6.37 -8.44 -4.54
CA ASP A 75 6.97 -9.35 -3.57
C ASP A 75 6.52 -8.94 -2.16
N PRO A 76 5.78 -9.79 -1.42
CA PRO A 76 5.35 -9.47 -0.06
C PRO A 76 6.51 -9.14 0.88
N ALA A 77 7.69 -9.73 0.67
CA ALA A 77 8.86 -9.51 1.52
C ALA A 77 9.43 -8.09 1.40
N HIS A 78 9.10 -7.37 0.33
CA HIS A 78 9.52 -5.99 0.11
C HIS A 78 8.49 -4.95 0.59
N LEU A 79 7.30 -5.38 1.00
CA LEU A 79 6.28 -4.47 1.50
C LEU A 79 6.58 -4.06 2.94
N ARG A 80 6.53 -2.75 3.19
CA ARG A 80 6.64 -2.18 4.51
C ARG A 80 5.31 -1.55 4.88
N VAL A 81 4.79 -1.87 6.07
CA VAL A 81 3.52 -1.36 6.57
C VAL A 81 3.76 -0.47 7.78
N ARG A 82 3.03 0.64 7.88
CA ARG A 82 3.04 1.55 9.02
C ARG A 82 1.62 1.73 9.56
N HIS A 83 1.48 1.59 10.87
CA HIS A 83 0.24 1.88 11.58
C HIS A 83 0.08 3.38 11.89
N LEU A 84 -1.09 3.94 11.61
CA LEU A 84 -1.45 5.33 11.86
C LEU A 84 -2.11 5.50 13.24
N ALA A 85 -1.28 5.68 14.28
CA ALA A 85 -1.75 5.88 15.66
C ALA A 85 -2.79 7.02 15.84
N SER A 86 -2.76 8.04 14.98
CA SER A 86 -3.67 9.20 15.06
C SER A 86 -5.14 8.85 14.77
N LYS A 87 -5.40 7.86 13.91
CA LYS A 87 -6.77 7.43 13.61
C LYS A 87 -7.35 6.59 14.75
N GLU A 88 -6.52 5.75 15.36
CA GLU A 88 -6.94 4.87 16.46
C GLU A 88 -7.33 5.67 17.71
N ALA A 89 -6.54 6.68 18.10
CA ALA A 89 -6.87 7.56 19.21
C ALA A 89 -8.19 8.33 18.96
N ALA A 90 -8.39 8.83 17.73
CA ALA A 90 -9.64 9.49 17.35
C ALA A 90 -10.82 8.53 17.34
N ARG A 91 -10.64 7.27 16.90
CA ARG A 91 -11.66 6.21 16.96
C ARG A 91 -12.08 5.93 18.40
N ARG A 92 -11.11 5.65 19.28
CA ARG A 92 -11.36 5.40 20.71
C ARG A 92 -12.10 6.57 21.38
N GLY A 93 -11.70 7.81 21.07
CA GLY A 93 -12.40 8.99 21.59
C GLY A 93 -13.87 9.06 21.15
N ARG A 94 -14.17 8.75 19.88
CA ARG A 94 -15.56 8.70 19.38
C ARG A 94 -16.38 7.59 20.03
N GLU A 95 -15.79 6.41 20.20
CA GLU A 95 -16.46 5.26 20.84
C GLU A 95 -16.76 5.53 22.30
N ALA A 96 -15.80 6.07 23.06
CA ALA A 96 -16.01 6.48 24.44
C ALA A 96 -17.14 7.52 24.57
N ALA A 97 -17.16 8.52 23.69
CA ALA A 97 -18.24 9.51 23.66
C ALA A 97 -19.61 8.92 23.27
N ARG A 98 -19.66 7.86 22.47
CA ARG A 98 -20.92 7.13 22.19
C ARG A 98 -21.39 6.35 23.40
N GLN A 99 -20.49 5.63 24.07
CA GLN A 99 -20.82 4.87 25.28
C GLN A 99 -21.33 5.78 26.41
N LEU A 100 -20.70 6.94 26.62
CA LEU A 100 -21.16 7.92 27.61
C LEU A 100 -22.59 8.39 27.34
N ARG A 101 -22.91 8.75 26.08
CA ARG A 101 -24.28 9.15 25.70
C ARG A 101 -25.30 8.03 25.90
N LEU A 102 -24.93 6.77 25.63
CA LEU A 102 -25.81 5.63 25.85
C LEU A 102 -26.07 5.37 27.34
N GLN A 103 -25.09 5.65 28.21
CA GLN A 103 -25.25 5.58 29.66
C GLN A 103 -26.15 6.71 30.18
N GLU A 104 -25.98 7.94 29.68
CA GLU A 104 -26.82 9.09 30.03
C GLU A 104 -28.28 8.93 29.58
N HIS A 105 -28.53 8.20 28.49
CA HIS A 105 -29.87 7.97 27.94
C HIS A 105 -30.61 6.75 28.51
N ASN A 106 -30.14 6.14 29.60
CA ASN A 106 -30.85 5.07 30.31
C ASN A 106 -31.60 5.65 31.54
N PRO A 107 -32.88 6.06 31.44
CA PRO A 107 -33.63 6.73 32.51
C PRO A 107 -34.22 5.75 33.55
N ALA A 108 -33.51 4.66 33.88
CA ALA A 108 -33.98 3.69 34.87
C ALA A 108 -32.89 3.42 35.92
N ALA A 109 -32.74 4.37 36.84
CA ALA A 109 -32.20 4.16 38.18
C ALA A 109 -33.13 4.87 39.18
#